data_AF-A0ABD5WI88-F1
#
_entry.id   AF-A0ABD5WI88-F1
#
_cell.length_a   1.000
_cell.length_b   1.000
_cell.length_c   1.000
_cell.angle_alpha   90.00
_cell.angle_beta   90.00
_cell.angle_gamma   90.00
#
_symmetry.space_group_name_H-M   'P 1'
#
loop_
_entity.id
_entity.type
_entity.pdbx_description
1 polymer ?
#
loop_
_entity_poly.entity_id
_entity_poly.type
_entity_poly.pdbx_seq_one_letter_code
_entity_poly.pdbx_strand_id
1 'polypeptide(L)'
;MRSVVTLVFQLALLLVGMEAFGILLGLALRVSSPRASSPSSAASGPRFLARDVRLHREVRPVEHPHFGHQRPLQARRPHPHLAVRRHRRGRVLRDGAPTRASGLPTDRQHLQPLQVKVSGASSLGEDVREDVSNAMTYAGLLGIPMFFGALALPDVLMRTFFGAGFGEGGVALVGIALFYVFYIYQIPLESAISGTDRPELTFRVNAAGLLVHIPLAIVLAREYGLLGVIGATLFAEVMMFFGFQLLCRKLFGGAIFPAPIAAQTVSALAMFGVITEARDAMALNYWLPVVALVAFGAAVYFAVLAVTSSHFRLTLANVLGPVYQQVLGRGQQSDG
;
A
#
# COMPACT_ATOMS: atom_id res chain seq x y z
N MET A 1 -5.56 -13.09 -19.56
CA MET A 1 -6.73 -13.68 -18.88
C MET A 1 -6.64 -13.70 -17.36
N ARG A 2 -5.46 -13.86 -16.72
CA ARG A 2 -5.30 -13.73 -15.25
C ARG A 2 -5.87 -12.42 -14.67
N SER A 3 -5.69 -11.29 -15.36
CA SER A 3 -6.19 -9.98 -14.90
C SER A 3 -7.71 -9.88 -14.78
N VAL A 4 -8.48 -10.59 -15.60
CA VAL A 4 -9.95 -10.44 -15.60
C VAL A 4 -10.57 -11.25 -14.46
N VAL A 5 -10.06 -12.46 -14.21
CA VAL A 5 -10.57 -13.31 -13.12
C VAL A 5 -10.23 -12.70 -11.77
N THR A 6 -9.02 -12.17 -11.59
CA THR A 6 -8.64 -11.49 -10.34
C THR A 6 -9.43 -10.22 -10.12
N LEU A 7 -9.70 -9.45 -11.18
CA LEU A 7 -10.46 -8.21 -11.09
C LEU A 7 -11.94 -8.48 -10.83
N VAL A 8 -12.54 -9.50 -11.45
CA VAL A 8 -13.90 -9.97 -11.15
C VAL A 8 -14.00 -10.47 -9.71
N PHE A 9 -13.00 -11.19 -9.24
CA PHE A 9 -12.95 -11.68 -7.86
C PHE A 9 -12.78 -10.53 -6.85
N GLN A 10 -11.92 -9.56 -7.14
CA GLN A 10 -11.76 -8.34 -6.34
C GLN A 10 -13.03 -7.49 -6.35
N LEU A 11 -13.72 -7.37 -7.50
CA LEU A 11 -14.98 -6.65 -7.60
C LEU A 11 -16.09 -7.36 -6.80
N ALA A 12 -16.13 -8.69 -6.84
CA ALA A 12 -17.08 -9.49 -6.07
C ALA A 12 -16.83 -9.38 -4.55
N LEU A 13 -15.56 -9.44 -4.11
CA LEU A 13 -15.19 -9.21 -2.72
C LEU A 13 -15.51 -7.78 -2.27
N LEU A 14 -15.31 -6.79 -3.13
CA LEU A 14 -15.63 -5.39 -2.85
C LEU A 14 -17.14 -5.17 -2.77
N LEU A 15 -17.93 -5.81 -3.64
CA LEU A 15 -19.40 -5.78 -3.57
C LEU A 15 -19.91 -6.43 -2.27
N VAL A 16 -19.41 -7.61 -1.93
CA VAL A 16 -19.79 -8.31 -0.68
C VAL A 16 -19.34 -7.53 0.55
N GLY A 17 -18.15 -6.92 0.49
CA GLY A 17 -17.63 -6.05 1.54
C GLY A 17 -18.46 -4.77 1.71
N MET A 18 -18.93 -4.16 0.62
CA MET A 18 -19.79 -2.98 0.65
C MET A 18 -21.18 -3.28 1.24
N GLU A 19 -21.77 -4.44 0.93
CA GLU A 19 -23.03 -4.87 1.53
C GLU A 19 -22.87 -5.11 3.04
N ALA A 20 -21.80 -5.80 3.45
CA ALA A 20 -21.49 -6.01 4.86
C ALA A 20 -21.21 -4.69 5.59
N PHE A 21 -20.49 -3.77 4.95
CA PHE A 21 -20.22 -2.43 5.48
C PHE A 21 -21.49 -1.58 5.57
N GLY A 22 -22.39 -1.66 4.58
CA GLY A 22 -23.68 -0.99 4.59
C GLY A 22 -24.60 -1.48 5.71
N ILE A 23 -24.61 -2.79 5.98
CA ILE A 23 -25.34 -3.38 7.10
C ILE A 23 -24.77 -2.92 8.45
N LEU A 24 -23.44 -2.91 8.59
CA LEU A 24 -22.76 -2.43 9.80
C LEU A 24 -22.99 -0.94 10.04
N LEU A 25 -22.90 -0.11 9.00
CA LEU A 25 -23.18 1.33 9.07
C LEU A 25 -24.65 1.60 9.42
N GLY A 26 -25.59 0.82 8.86
CA GLY A 26 -27.01 0.91 9.19
C GLY A 26 -27.31 0.54 10.65
N LEU A 27 -26.63 -0.46 11.19
CA LEU A 27 -26.72 -0.84 12.60
C LEU A 27 -26.12 0.23 13.52
N ALA A 28 -24.94 0.78 13.18
CA ALA A 28 -24.29 1.83 13.93
C ALA A 28 -25.15 3.11 14.02
N LEU A 29 -25.73 3.53 12.89
CA LEU A 29 -26.62 4.71 12.84
C LEU A 29 -27.89 4.51 13.67
N ARG A 30 -28.44 3.29 13.69
CA ARG A 30 -29.64 2.98 14.48
C ARG A 30 -29.39 3.03 15.99
N VAL A 31 -28.21 2.62 16.44
CA VAL A 31 -27.80 2.69 17.85
C VAL A 31 -27.54 4.14 18.29
N SER A 32 -27.05 4.99 17.39
CA SER A 32 -26.80 6.41 17.69
C SER A 32 -28.04 7.31 17.68
N SER A 33 -29.24 6.78 17.38
CA SER A 33 -30.47 7.59 17.45
C SER A 33 -30.89 7.78 18.91
N PRO A 34 -30.83 9.00 19.49
CA PRO A 34 -31.28 9.22 20.85
C PRO A 34 -32.79 8.96 20.91
N ARG A 35 -33.21 7.99 21.73
CA ARG A 35 -34.61 7.81 22.10
C ARG A 35 -35.13 9.15 22.60
N ALA A 36 -36.03 9.76 21.85
CA ALA A 36 -36.78 10.91 22.29
C ALA A 36 -37.56 10.53 23.55
N SER A 37 -37.02 10.91 24.71
CA SER A 37 -37.72 10.84 25.99
C SER A 37 -38.90 11.81 25.92
N SER A 38 -40.11 11.26 25.92
CA SER A 38 -41.35 12.03 26.02
C SER A 38 -41.37 12.82 27.33
N PRO A 39 -41.62 14.15 27.31
CA PRO A 39 -41.82 14.90 28.54
C PRO A 39 -43.26 14.71 29.02
N SER A 40 -43.42 13.97 30.12
CA SER A 40 -44.60 14.06 30.97
C SER A 40 -44.32 15.08 32.06
N SER A 41 -44.97 16.25 31.99
CA SER A 41 -45.19 17.11 33.17
C SER A 41 -46.33 18.07 32.89
N ALA A 42 -47.47 17.79 33.51
CA ALA A 42 -48.54 18.75 33.75
C ALA A 42 -48.14 19.66 34.93
N ALA A 43 -48.23 20.99 34.76
CA ALA A 43 -48.66 21.95 35.80
C ALA A 43 -48.54 23.43 35.33
N SER A 44 -49.70 24.04 35.04
CA SER A 44 -50.14 25.39 35.46
C SER A 44 -49.27 26.67 35.24
N GLY A 45 -49.51 27.36 34.10
CA GLY A 45 -49.85 28.81 33.93
C GLY A 45 -48.87 29.95 34.30
N PRO A 46 -49.15 31.23 33.93
CA PRO A 46 -49.94 31.74 32.81
C PRO A 46 -49.18 32.75 31.88
N ARG A 47 -49.66 32.82 30.63
CA ARG A 47 -49.72 33.95 29.67
C ARG A 47 -48.79 35.16 29.89
N PHE A 48 -47.89 35.42 28.93
CA PHE A 48 -47.56 36.78 28.50
C PHE A 48 -47.21 36.85 26.99
N LEU A 49 -48.04 37.65 26.30
CA LEU A 49 -47.90 38.43 25.07
C LEU A 49 -47.11 37.93 23.84
N ALA A 50 -47.90 37.82 22.78
CA ALA A 50 -47.52 37.83 21.37
C ALA A 50 -46.64 39.01 20.96
N ARG A 51 -45.72 38.74 20.02
CA ARG A 51 -45.37 39.70 18.96
C ARG A 51 -44.98 38.95 17.69
N ASP A 52 -45.87 39.07 16.72
CA ASP A 52 -45.65 38.82 15.31
C ASP A 52 -44.46 39.63 14.79
N VAL A 53 -43.51 38.98 14.11
CA VAL A 53 -42.77 39.60 13.00
C VAL A 53 -42.66 38.57 11.89
N ARG A 54 -43.31 38.93 10.79
CA ARG A 54 -43.42 38.22 9.52
C ARG A 54 -42.43 38.86 8.53
N LEU A 55 -41.96 38.06 7.57
CA LEU A 55 -41.34 38.44 6.28
C LEU A 55 -39.85 38.85 6.37
N HIS A 56 -38.93 38.46 5.49
CA HIS A 56 -39.06 38.22 4.05
C HIS A 56 -38.13 37.11 3.54
N ARG A 57 -38.67 36.42 2.55
CA ARG A 57 -38.11 35.42 1.64
C ARG A 57 -37.27 36.15 0.58
N GLU A 58 -36.02 35.76 0.35
CA GLU A 58 -35.30 36.09 -0.88
C GLU A 58 -34.49 34.88 -1.35
N VAL A 59 -35.05 34.21 -2.35
CA VAL A 59 -34.50 33.05 -3.05
C VAL A 59 -33.72 33.61 -4.24
N ARG A 60 -32.39 33.47 -4.26
CA ARG A 60 -31.58 33.74 -5.45
C ARG A 60 -31.61 32.52 -6.38
N PRO A 61 -31.88 32.69 -7.69
CA PRO A 61 -31.74 31.63 -8.67
C PRO A 61 -30.26 31.43 -9.02
N VAL A 62 -29.82 30.16 -9.07
CA VAL A 62 -28.51 29.76 -9.60
C VAL A 62 -28.68 29.50 -11.09
N GLU A 63 -27.91 30.24 -11.90
CA GLU A 63 -27.91 30.15 -13.36
C GLU A 63 -27.31 28.82 -13.85
N HIS A 64 -27.98 28.21 -14.83
CA HIS A 64 -27.50 27.05 -15.58
C HIS A 64 -26.47 27.48 -16.64
N PRO A 65 -25.36 26.74 -16.82
CA PRO A 65 -24.49 26.96 -17.97
C PRO A 65 -25.07 26.35 -19.27
N HIS A 66 -25.03 27.18 -20.30
CA HIS A 66 -25.41 26.90 -21.68
C HIS A 66 -24.70 25.68 -22.29
N PHE A 67 -25.50 24.76 -22.84
CA PHE A 67 -25.09 23.85 -23.91
C PHE A 67 -24.97 24.63 -25.24
N GLY A 68 -23.81 24.55 -25.89
CA GLY A 68 -23.55 25.19 -27.17
C GLY A 68 -22.63 24.36 -28.07
N HIS A 69 -23.26 23.76 -29.09
CA HIS A 69 -22.73 23.37 -30.41
C HIS A 69 -21.60 22.33 -30.58
N GLN A 70 -22.04 21.17 -31.07
CA GLN A 70 -21.30 20.26 -31.94
C GLN A 70 -21.03 20.87 -33.33
N ARG A 71 -19.90 20.44 -33.93
CA ARG A 71 -19.59 20.16 -35.38
C ARG A 71 -18.22 20.76 -35.81
N PRO A 72 -17.58 20.29 -36.91
CA PRO A 72 -17.09 18.93 -37.13
C PRO A 72 -15.64 18.90 -37.69
N LEU A 73 -15.11 17.68 -37.80
CA LEU A 73 -14.00 17.23 -38.65
C LEU A 73 -13.52 18.18 -39.77
N GLN A 74 -12.22 18.51 -39.77
CA GLN A 74 -11.49 18.83 -40.99
C GLN A 74 -10.24 17.98 -41.14
N ALA A 75 -10.24 17.28 -42.27
CA ALA A 75 -9.17 16.47 -42.80
C ALA A 75 -7.95 17.31 -43.19
N ARG A 76 -6.75 16.85 -42.83
CA ARG A 76 -5.52 17.25 -43.52
C ARG A 76 -4.94 16.08 -44.30
N ARG A 77 -4.95 16.27 -45.62
CA ARG A 77 -4.37 15.43 -46.66
C ARG A 77 -2.82 15.51 -46.68
N PRO A 78 -2.17 14.59 -47.41
CA PRO A 78 -0.74 14.31 -47.32
C PRO A 78 0.10 15.11 -48.32
N HIS A 79 1.40 15.19 -48.09
CA HIS A 79 2.38 15.65 -49.07
C HIS A 79 3.60 14.72 -49.13
N PRO A 80 4.32 14.71 -50.28
CA PRO A 80 4.79 13.50 -50.91
C PRO A 80 6.32 13.35 -50.95
N HIS A 81 6.72 12.13 -51.26
CA HIS A 81 7.89 11.70 -52.05
C HIS A 81 9.13 12.62 -52.08
N LEU A 82 10.25 12.08 -51.61
CA LEU A 82 11.48 12.11 -52.41
C LEU A 82 12.28 10.83 -52.26
N ALA A 83 12.85 10.47 -53.40
CA ALA A 83 13.25 9.16 -53.84
C ALA A 83 14.75 8.89 -53.62
N VAL A 84 15.06 7.61 -53.42
CA VAL A 84 16.15 6.86 -54.08
C VAL A 84 17.60 7.25 -53.74
N ARG A 85 18.30 6.32 -53.07
CA ARG A 85 19.48 5.68 -53.68
C ARG A 85 19.75 4.29 -53.08
N ARG A 86 19.67 3.27 -53.93
CA ARG A 86 20.17 1.91 -53.69
C ARG A 86 21.67 1.88 -53.93
N HIS A 87 22.43 1.19 -53.07
CA HIS A 87 23.54 0.32 -53.52
C HIS A 87 23.87 -0.81 -52.52
N ARG A 88 23.32 -1.99 -52.84
CA ARG A 88 23.86 -3.37 -52.87
C ARG A 88 24.93 -3.89 -51.87
N ARG A 89 24.67 -5.17 -51.51
CA ARG A 89 25.49 -6.27 -50.92
C ARG A 89 25.57 -6.24 -49.38
N GLY A 90 25.09 -7.22 -48.61
CA GLY A 90 24.65 -8.58 -48.87
C GLY A 90 25.21 -9.47 -47.75
N ARG A 91 24.40 -9.92 -46.79
CA ARG A 91 24.72 -11.08 -45.94
C ARG A 91 23.50 -11.56 -45.13
N VAL A 92 23.07 -12.77 -45.51
CA VAL A 92 22.60 -13.91 -44.68
C VAL A 92 21.59 -13.65 -43.55
N LEU A 93 20.44 -14.31 -43.76
CA LEU A 93 19.35 -14.65 -42.84
C LEU A 93 19.83 -15.25 -41.50
N ARG A 94 19.30 -14.74 -40.38
CA ARG A 94 18.60 -15.57 -39.38
C ARG A 94 17.68 -14.72 -38.51
N ASP A 95 16.40 -15.04 -38.62
CA ASP A 95 15.28 -14.47 -37.88
C ASP A 95 15.35 -14.76 -36.38
N GLY A 96 14.80 -13.84 -35.59
CA GLY A 96 14.54 -14.04 -34.16
C GLY A 96 14.61 -12.76 -33.32
N ALA A 97 14.00 -11.65 -33.76
CA ALA A 97 13.85 -10.47 -32.91
C ALA A 97 12.80 -10.73 -31.82
N PRO A 98 13.06 -10.47 -30.53
CA PRO A 98 12.03 -10.55 -29.50
C PRO A 98 11.05 -9.38 -29.68
N THR A 99 9.80 -9.76 -29.88
CA THR A 99 8.62 -8.91 -29.88
C THR A 99 8.59 -8.03 -28.62
N ARG A 100 8.55 -6.72 -28.83
CA ARG A 100 8.20 -5.72 -27.81
C ARG A 100 6.84 -6.09 -27.22
N ALA A 101 6.83 -6.66 -26.02
CA ALA A 101 5.63 -6.83 -25.22
C ALA A 101 5.22 -5.45 -24.68
N SER A 102 4.23 -4.89 -25.34
CA SER A 102 3.43 -3.73 -24.96
C SER A 102 2.64 -3.98 -23.69
N GLY A 103 2.55 -2.94 -22.84
CA GLY A 103 1.45 -2.73 -21.90
C GLY A 103 1.39 -3.70 -20.70
N LEU A 104 2.32 -3.57 -19.76
CA LEU A 104 2.12 -4.06 -18.39
C LEU A 104 1.63 -2.90 -17.50
N PRO A 105 0.62 -3.12 -16.64
CA PRO A 105 0.14 -2.09 -15.72
C PRO A 105 1.28 -1.65 -14.78
N THR A 106 1.31 -0.34 -14.51
CA THR A 106 2.44 0.45 -13.98
C THR A 106 2.93 0.05 -12.59
N ASP A 107 2.27 -0.89 -11.91
CA ASP A 107 2.52 -1.24 -10.50
C ASP A 107 3.66 -2.27 -10.30
N ARG A 108 4.28 -2.77 -11.40
CA ARG A 108 5.31 -3.83 -11.35
C ARG A 108 6.70 -3.42 -11.82
N GLN A 109 6.93 -2.16 -12.18
CA GLN A 109 8.22 -1.74 -12.76
C GLN A 109 9.41 -1.88 -11.79
N HIS A 110 9.20 -1.80 -10.48
CA HIS A 110 10.30 -1.84 -9.51
C HIS A 110 10.86 -3.25 -9.22
N LEU A 111 10.16 -4.32 -9.61
CA LEU A 111 10.58 -5.72 -9.35
C LEU A 111 11.24 -6.40 -10.55
N GLN A 112 11.13 -5.80 -11.74
CA GLN A 112 11.76 -6.30 -12.97
C GLN A 112 13.28 -6.49 -12.85
N PRO A 113 14.05 -5.64 -12.13
CA PRO A 113 15.49 -5.83 -12.01
C PRO A 113 15.86 -7.14 -11.30
N LEU A 114 15.14 -7.49 -10.22
CA LEU A 114 15.36 -8.76 -9.51
C LEU A 114 14.95 -9.95 -10.36
N GLN A 115 13.79 -9.90 -11.02
CA GLN A 115 13.34 -11.01 -11.89
C GLN A 115 14.32 -11.31 -13.02
N VAL A 116 14.81 -10.27 -13.70
CA VAL A 116 15.79 -10.41 -14.78
C VAL A 116 17.12 -10.96 -14.25
N LYS A 117 17.58 -10.43 -13.10
CA LYS A 117 18.83 -10.88 -12.48
C LYS A 117 18.74 -12.34 -12.03
N VAL A 118 17.64 -12.74 -11.38
CA VAL A 118 17.39 -14.12 -10.94
C VAL A 118 17.32 -15.06 -12.14
N SER A 119 16.64 -14.67 -13.23
CA SER A 119 16.55 -15.48 -14.45
C SER A 119 17.92 -15.71 -15.09
N GLY A 120 18.77 -14.66 -15.12
CA GLY A 120 20.15 -14.76 -15.56
C GLY A 120 21.00 -15.67 -14.66
N ALA A 121 20.99 -15.44 -13.35
CA ALA A 121 21.74 -16.22 -12.37
C ALA A 121 21.30 -17.70 -12.34
N SER A 122 20.00 -17.98 -12.43
CA SER A 122 19.45 -19.33 -12.52
C SER A 122 19.89 -20.06 -13.79
N SER A 123 20.05 -19.34 -14.91
CA SER A 123 20.55 -19.90 -16.16
C SER A 123 22.05 -20.23 -16.09
N LEU A 124 22.78 -19.55 -15.19
CA LEU A 124 24.22 -19.72 -14.96
C LEU A 124 24.55 -20.62 -13.76
N GLY A 125 23.55 -21.01 -12.96
CA GLY A 125 23.74 -21.79 -11.73
C GLY A 125 24.33 -20.97 -10.56
N GLU A 126 24.20 -19.65 -10.59
CA GLU A 126 24.73 -18.73 -9.57
C GLU A 126 23.80 -18.61 -8.35
N ASP A 127 24.37 -18.23 -7.19
CA ASP A 127 23.61 -18.07 -5.95
C ASP A 127 22.76 -16.79 -5.97
N VAL A 128 21.44 -16.96 -5.86
CA VAL A 128 20.43 -15.89 -5.90
C VAL A 128 20.03 -15.45 -4.47
N ARG A 129 20.45 -16.18 -3.44
CA ARG A 129 19.95 -15.99 -2.07
C ARG A 129 20.34 -14.64 -1.49
N GLU A 130 21.54 -14.17 -1.78
CA GLU A 130 22.01 -12.87 -1.29
C GLU A 130 21.18 -11.72 -1.86
N ASP A 131 20.86 -11.77 -3.17
CA ASP A 131 20.02 -10.77 -3.82
C ASP A 131 18.61 -10.74 -3.24
N VAL A 132 18.02 -11.91 -3.01
CA VAL A 132 16.68 -12.02 -2.41
C VAL A 132 16.69 -11.55 -0.96
N SER A 133 17.73 -11.92 -0.19
CA SER A 133 17.92 -11.45 1.18
C SER A 133 18.07 -9.93 1.25
N ASN A 134 18.80 -9.33 0.32
CA ASN A 134 18.96 -7.89 0.19
C ASN A 134 17.62 -7.22 -0.17
N ALA A 135 16.89 -7.77 -1.14
CA ALA A 135 15.55 -7.29 -1.49
C ALA A 135 14.57 -7.34 -0.31
N MET A 136 14.59 -8.43 0.46
CA MET A 136 13.79 -8.56 1.68
C MET A 136 14.25 -7.58 2.77
N THR A 137 15.55 -7.27 2.87
CA THR A 137 16.06 -6.25 3.79
C THR A 137 15.43 -4.89 3.51
N TYR A 138 15.30 -4.50 2.24
CA TYR A 138 14.64 -3.27 1.84
C TYR A 138 13.13 -3.30 2.07
N ALA A 139 12.48 -4.44 1.85
CA ALA A 139 11.07 -4.62 2.19
C ALA A 139 10.82 -4.38 3.70
N GLY A 140 11.66 -4.96 4.55
CA GLY A 140 11.60 -4.79 6.00
C GLY A 140 11.82 -3.35 6.48
N LEU A 141 12.65 -2.59 5.75
CA LEU A 141 12.93 -1.19 6.05
C LEU A 141 11.66 -0.33 6.06
N LEU A 142 10.66 -0.68 5.23
CA LEU A 142 9.38 -0.01 5.13
C LEU A 142 8.28 -0.71 5.93
N GLY A 143 8.20 -2.04 5.85
CA GLY A 143 7.11 -2.81 6.46
C GLY A 143 7.10 -2.75 7.98
N ILE A 144 8.24 -2.97 8.62
CA ILE A 144 8.33 -3.03 10.08
C ILE A 144 7.93 -1.70 10.75
N PRO A 145 8.54 -0.53 10.40
CA PRO A 145 8.15 0.74 11.03
C PRO A 145 6.71 1.13 10.69
N MET A 146 6.17 0.75 9.53
CA MET A 146 4.77 0.99 9.19
C MET A 146 3.82 0.29 10.19
N PHE A 147 4.09 -0.97 10.53
CA PHE A 147 3.32 -1.69 11.54
C PHE A 147 3.41 -1.05 12.92
N PHE A 148 4.62 -0.74 13.39
CA PHE A 148 4.80 -0.12 14.70
C PHE A 148 4.23 1.30 14.77
N GLY A 149 4.26 2.06 13.67
CA GLY A 149 3.59 3.36 13.56
C GLY A 149 2.06 3.25 13.67
N ALA A 150 1.47 2.27 12.98
CA ALA A 150 0.04 1.96 13.10
C ALA A 150 -0.34 1.50 14.51
N LEU A 151 0.55 0.75 15.17
CA LEU A 151 0.37 0.30 16.56
C LEU A 151 0.45 1.45 17.56
N ALA A 152 1.30 2.45 17.33
CA ALA A 152 1.47 3.61 18.21
C ALA A 152 0.30 4.60 18.13
N LEU A 153 -0.28 4.76 16.93
CA LEU A 153 -1.29 5.78 16.62
C LEU A 153 -2.58 5.21 15.98
N PRO A 154 -3.18 4.12 16.50
CA PRO A 154 -4.23 3.41 15.80
C PRO A 154 -5.51 4.25 15.62
N ASP A 155 -6.00 4.85 16.71
CA ASP A 155 -7.21 5.68 16.71
C ASP A 155 -6.92 7.07 16.14
N VAL A 156 -5.74 7.64 16.40
CA VAL A 156 -5.32 8.94 15.86
C VAL A 156 -5.29 8.91 14.33
N LEU A 157 -4.66 7.90 13.73
CA LEU A 157 -4.61 7.76 12.27
C LEU A 157 -6.01 7.58 11.69
N MET A 158 -6.84 6.72 12.30
CA MET A 158 -8.23 6.54 11.86
C MET A 158 -9.04 7.84 11.94
N ARG A 159 -8.97 8.56 13.06
CA ARG A 159 -9.70 9.83 13.22
C ARG A 159 -9.23 10.92 12.27
N THR A 160 -7.93 10.97 12.00
CA THR A 160 -7.32 12.01 11.16
C THR A 160 -7.67 11.82 9.69
N PHE A 161 -7.61 10.60 9.18
CA PHE A 161 -7.81 10.33 7.75
C PHE A 161 -9.26 9.98 7.39
N PHE A 162 -10.03 9.41 8.32
CA PHE A 162 -11.40 8.97 8.07
C PHE A 162 -12.45 9.78 8.84
N GLY A 163 -12.05 10.57 9.83
CA GLY A 163 -12.92 11.43 10.63
C GLY A 163 -13.16 10.92 12.05
N ALA A 164 -13.60 11.81 12.94
CA ALA A 164 -13.66 11.56 14.39
C ALA A 164 -14.42 10.28 14.82
N GLY A 165 -15.44 9.87 14.05
CA GLY A 165 -16.23 8.67 14.32
C GLY A 165 -15.53 7.34 14.05
N PHE A 166 -14.35 7.33 13.42
CA PHE A 166 -13.67 6.11 12.99
C PHE A 166 -12.60 5.61 13.98
N GLY A 167 -12.43 6.25 15.13
CA GLY A 167 -11.39 5.87 16.11
C GLY A 167 -11.43 4.39 16.55
N GLU A 168 -12.63 3.80 16.62
CA GLU A 168 -12.81 2.37 16.96
C GLU A 168 -12.22 1.42 15.90
N GLY A 169 -12.03 1.88 14.66
CA GLY A 169 -11.37 1.14 13.59
C GLY A 169 -9.86 0.95 13.77
N GLY A 170 -9.26 1.54 14.81
CA GLY A 170 -7.82 1.47 15.04
C GLY A 170 -7.29 0.04 15.16
N VAL A 171 -8.05 -0.88 15.75
CA VAL A 171 -7.65 -2.30 15.85
C VAL A 171 -7.57 -2.95 14.46
N ALA A 172 -8.50 -2.60 13.57
CA ALA A 172 -8.48 -3.09 12.19
C ALA A 172 -7.24 -2.57 11.43
N LEU A 173 -6.88 -1.29 11.63
CA LEU A 173 -5.66 -0.70 11.06
C LEU A 173 -4.41 -1.48 11.48
N VAL A 174 -4.28 -1.80 12.77
CA VAL A 174 -3.14 -2.58 13.30
C VAL A 174 -3.08 -3.96 12.65
N GLY A 175 -4.21 -4.66 12.53
CA GLY A 175 -4.27 -5.97 11.89
C GLY A 175 -3.90 -5.94 10.41
N ILE A 176 -4.37 -4.93 9.67
CA ILE A 176 -4.00 -4.72 8.25
C ILE A 176 -2.51 -4.37 8.13
N ALA A 177 -1.98 -3.53 9.02
CA ALA A 177 -0.57 -3.19 9.01
C ALA A 177 0.31 -4.41 9.30
N LEU A 178 -0.11 -5.30 10.21
CA LEU A 178 0.58 -6.57 10.48
C LEU A 178 0.55 -7.50 9.26
N PHE A 179 -0.61 -7.62 8.60
CA PHE A 179 -0.73 -8.33 7.33
C PHE A 179 0.28 -7.82 6.31
N TYR A 180 0.42 -6.49 6.18
CA TYR A 180 1.31 -5.87 5.20
C TYR A 180 2.79 -6.21 5.43
N VAL A 181 3.21 -6.44 6.68
CA VAL A 181 4.57 -6.92 7.00
C VAL A 181 4.85 -8.25 6.30
N PHE A 182 3.96 -9.23 6.43
CA PHE A 182 4.16 -10.53 5.78
C PHE A 182 4.06 -10.42 4.27
N TYR A 183 3.11 -9.63 3.76
CA TYR A 183 2.93 -9.41 2.34
C TYR A 183 4.18 -8.82 1.67
N ILE A 184 4.76 -7.77 2.24
CA ILE A 184 5.92 -7.10 1.62
C ILE A 184 7.17 -8.00 1.60
N TYR A 185 7.33 -8.89 2.59
CA TYR A 185 8.41 -9.89 2.59
C TYR A 185 8.19 -11.03 1.61
N GLN A 186 6.95 -11.32 1.20
CA GLN A 186 6.66 -12.34 0.20
C GLN A 186 7.04 -11.92 -1.21
N ILE A 187 6.91 -10.63 -1.52
CA ILE A 187 7.15 -10.10 -2.88
C ILE A 187 8.53 -10.52 -3.43
N PRO A 188 9.67 -10.36 -2.71
CA PRO A 188 10.96 -10.84 -3.21
C PRO A 188 11.06 -12.36 -3.37
N LEU A 189 10.42 -13.13 -2.48
CA LEU A 189 10.42 -14.59 -2.54
C LEU A 189 9.66 -15.09 -3.79
N GLU A 190 8.45 -14.56 -3.99
CA GLU A 190 7.61 -14.84 -5.17
C GLU A 190 8.34 -14.46 -6.47
N SER A 191 8.99 -13.29 -6.46
CA SER A 191 9.77 -12.79 -7.59
C SER A 191 10.92 -13.74 -7.95
N ALA A 192 11.65 -14.22 -6.94
CA ALA A 192 12.74 -15.17 -7.13
C ALA A 192 12.27 -16.51 -7.70
N ILE A 193 11.20 -17.07 -7.15
CA ILE A 193 10.63 -18.35 -7.63
C ILE A 193 10.15 -18.21 -9.07
N SER A 194 9.42 -17.13 -9.36
CA SER A 194 8.88 -16.88 -10.70
C SER A 194 9.99 -16.62 -11.73
N GLY A 195 11.16 -16.13 -11.30
CA GLY A 195 12.34 -15.95 -12.15
C GLY A 195 13.06 -17.25 -12.53
N THR A 196 12.76 -18.38 -11.89
CA THR A 196 13.36 -19.71 -12.18
C THR A 196 12.56 -20.54 -13.19
N ASP A 197 11.74 -19.90 -14.02
CA ASP A 197 10.81 -20.55 -14.97
C ASP A 197 9.80 -21.52 -14.31
N ARG A 198 9.47 -21.31 -13.03
CA ARG A 198 8.50 -22.13 -12.28
C ARG A 198 7.28 -21.36 -11.72
N PRO A 199 6.55 -20.58 -12.54
CA PRO A 199 5.39 -19.81 -12.09
C PRO A 199 4.23 -20.67 -11.58
N GLU A 200 4.18 -21.96 -11.91
CA GLU A 200 3.20 -22.92 -11.41
C GLU A 200 3.33 -23.16 -9.90
N LEU A 201 4.53 -23.02 -9.33
CA LEU A 201 4.73 -23.16 -7.90
C LEU A 201 4.16 -21.97 -7.13
N THR A 202 4.41 -20.76 -7.63
CA THR A 202 3.78 -19.53 -7.13
C THR A 202 2.26 -19.64 -7.18
N PHE A 203 1.72 -20.11 -8.32
CA PHE A 203 0.28 -20.31 -8.47
C PHE A 203 -0.29 -21.28 -7.43
N ARG A 204 0.40 -22.39 -7.15
CA ARG A 204 -0.03 -23.38 -6.15
C ARG A 204 -0.07 -22.81 -4.73
N VAL A 205 0.93 -22.03 -4.33
CA VAL A 205 0.94 -21.37 -3.00
C VAL A 205 -0.22 -20.39 -2.88
N ASN A 206 -0.42 -19.53 -3.89
CA ASN A 206 -1.51 -18.56 -3.91
C ASN A 206 -2.90 -19.23 -3.93
N ALA A 207 -3.05 -20.31 -4.69
CA ALA A 207 -4.29 -21.09 -4.72
C ALA A 207 -4.57 -21.75 -3.35
N ALA A 208 -3.56 -22.31 -2.69
CA ALA A 208 -3.70 -22.86 -1.34
C ALA A 208 -4.07 -21.77 -0.33
N GLY A 209 -3.43 -20.61 -0.39
CA GLY A 209 -3.77 -19.42 0.39
C GLY A 209 -5.24 -19.04 0.25
N LEU A 210 -5.72 -18.93 -0.97
CA LEU A 210 -7.11 -18.61 -1.27
C LEU A 210 -8.09 -19.66 -0.73
N LEU A 211 -7.80 -20.94 -0.94
CA LEU A 211 -8.63 -22.07 -0.52
C LEU A 211 -8.75 -22.15 1.01
N VAL A 212 -7.72 -21.74 1.75
CA VAL A 212 -7.76 -21.65 3.21
C VAL A 212 -8.45 -20.36 3.67
N HIS A 213 -8.14 -19.24 3.02
CA HIS A 213 -8.65 -17.92 3.38
C HIS A 213 -10.17 -17.84 3.33
N ILE A 214 -10.80 -18.22 2.21
CA ILE A 214 -12.24 -18.03 2.01
C ILE A 214 -13.09 -18.71 3.11
N PRO A 215 -12.95 -20.03 3.37
CA PRO A 215 -13.74 -20.68 4.40
C PRO A 215 -13.41 -20.13 5.79
N LEU A 216 -12.14 -19.85 6.07
CA LEU A 216 -11.73 -19.31 7.37
C LEU A 216 -12.31 -17.91 7.60
N ALA A 217 -12.29 -17.05 6.59
CA ALA A 217 -12.89 -15.72 6.63
C ALA A 217 -14.40 -15.80 6.86
N ILE A 218 -15.12 -16.72 6.20
CA ILE A 218 -16.56 -16.90 6.41
C ILE A 218 -16.86 -17.34 7.85
N VAL A 219 -16.11 -18.29 8.40
CA VAL A 219 -16.30 -18.79 9.76
C VAL A 219 -15.98 -17.70 10.78
N LEU A 220 -14.79 -17.10 10.71
CA LEU A 220 -14.35 -16.08 11.66
C LEU A 220 -15.16 -14.79 11.54
N ALA A 221 -15.66 -14.42 10.36
CA ALA A 221 -16.50 -13.25 10.20
C ALA A 221 -17.84 -13.37 10.94
N ARG A 222 -18.39 -14.58 11.05
CA ARG A 222 -19.65 -14.80 11.79
C ARG A 222 -19.46 -14.65 13.30
N GLU A 223 -18.31 -15.05 13.82
CA GLU A 223 -18.03 -14.99 15.26
C GLU A 223 -17.44 -13.64 15.70
N TYR A 224 -16.56 -13.05 14.88
CA TYR A 224 -15.74 -11.89 15.23
C TYR A 224 -15.90 -10.69 14.30
N GLY A 225 -16.83 -10.74 13.33
CA GLY A 225 -17.08 -9.65 12.39
C GLY A 225 -15.83 -9.27 11.58
N LEU A 226 -15.54 -7.98 11.49
CA LEU A 226 -14.40 -7.45 10.74
C LEU A 226 -13.06 -7.99 11.25
N LEU A 227 -12.89 -8.12 12.57
CA LEU A 227 -11.65 -8.66 13.15
C LEU A 227 -11.42 -10.10 12.74
N GLY A 228 -12.51 -10.86 12.57
CA GLY A 228 -12.46 -12.22 12.05
C GLY A 228 -11.93 -12.29 10.61
N VAL A 229 -12.40 -11.41 9.74
CA VAL A 229 -11.92 -11.31 8.34
C VAL A 229 -10.43 -10.97 8.31
N ILE A 230 -10.01 -10.00 9.12
CA ILE A 230 -8.59 -9.59 9.21
C ILE A 230 -7.73 -10.74 9.75
N GLY A 231 -8.21 -11.45 10.78
CA GLY A 231 -7.53 -12.62 11.34
C GLY A 231 -7.36 -13.73 10.31
N ALA A 232 -8.40 -14.03 9.52
CA ALA A 232 -8.32 -15.01 8.44
C ALA A 232 -7.35 -14.59 7.33
N THR A 233 -7.35 -13.29 6.99
CA THR A 233 -6.41 -12.70 6.03
C THR A 233 -4.97 -12.86 6.50
N LEU A 234 -4.69 -12.45 7.74
CA LEU A 234 -3.37 -12.57 8.34
C LEU A 234 -2.91 -14.04 8.40
N PHE A 235 -3.79 -14.96 8.80
CA PHE A 235 -3.46 -16.38 8.85
C PHE A 235 -3.07 -16.94 7.47
N ALA A 236 -3.85 -16.64 6.43
CA ALA A 236 -3.53 -17.05 5.07
C ALA A 236 -2.20 -16.47 4.60
N GLU A 237 -1.93 -15.21 4.93
CA GLU A 237 -0.70 -14.52 4.56
C GLU A 237 0.53 -15.13 5.24
N VAL A 238 0.45 -15.42 6.54
CA VAL A 238 1.52 -16.11 7.27
C VAL A 238 1.76 -17.50 6.67
N MET A 239 0.70 -18.24 6.37
CA MET A 239 0.81 -19.55 5.73
C MET A 239 1.51 -19.46 4.36
N MET A 240 1.13 -18.48 3.52
CA MET A 240 1.76 -18.27 2.21
C MET A 240 3.22 -17.86 2.34
N PHE A 241 3.56 -16.96 3.27
CA PHE A 241 4.94 -16.58 3.57
C PHE A 241 5.82 -17.81 3.87
N PHE A 242 5.36 -18.71 4.75
CA PHE A 242 6.08 -19.95 5.02
C PHE A 242 6.10 -20.90 3.81
N GLY A 243 5.02 -20.95 3.03
CA GLY A 243 4.97 -21.70 1.77
C GLY A 243 6.06 -21.26 0.78
N PHE A 244 6.22 -19.96 0.59
CA PHE A 244 7.27 -19.39 -0.25
C PHE A 244 8.66 -19.63 0.34
N GLN A 245 8.86 -19.47 1.65
CA GLN A 245 10.14 -19.76 2.31
C GLN A 245 10.57 -21.23 2.16
N LEU A 246 9.65 -22.17 2.34
CA LEU A 246 9.91 -23.59 2.14
C LEU A 246 10.29 -23.90 0.70
N LEU A 247 9.66 -23.21 -0.26
CA LEU A 247 9.97 -23.39 -1.66
C LEU A 247 11.34 -22.81 -2.02
N CYS A 248 11.66 -21.60 -1.56
CA CYS A 248 12.99 -21.03 -1.67
C CYS A 248 14.05 -21.94 -1.05
N ARG A 249 13.78 -22.55 0.10
CA ARG A 249 14.69 -23.54 0.72
C ARG A 249 14.94 -24.76 -0.18
N LYS A 250 13.91 -25.26 -0.86
CA LYS A 250 14.04 -26.40 -1.79
C LYS A 250 14.75 -26.03 -3.08
N LEU A 251 14.51 -24.82 -3.61
CA LEU A 251 15.04 -24.39 -4.90
C LEU A 251 16.47 -23.83 -4.81
N PHE A 252 16.79 -23.13 -3.73
CA PHE A 252 18.04 -22.40 -3.55
C PHE A 252 18.92 -22.98 -2.43
N GLY A 253 18.52 -24.09 -1.80
CA GLY A 253 19.37 -24.79 -0.82
C GLY A 253 19.43 -24.16 0.58
N GLY A 254 18.56 -23.21 0.91
CA GLY A 254 18.51 -22.60 2.24
C GLY A 254 17.33 -21.66 2.45
N ALA A 255 16.94 -21.45 3.70
CA ALA A 255 15.98 -20.40 4.04
C ALA A 255 16.61 -19.02 3.76
N ILE A 256 15.81 -18.08 3.26
CA ILE A 256 16.27 -16.73 2.92
C ILE A 256 15.66 -15.78 3.93
N PHE A 257 16.46 -15.36 4.91
CA PHE A 257 16.06 -14.38 5.90
C PHE A 257 16.98 -13.16 5.85
N PRO A 258 16.41 -11.94 5.85
CA PRO A 258 17.21 -10.74 5.89
C PRO A 258 17.98 -10.65 7.20
N ALA A 259 19.29 -10.45 7.10
CA ALA A 259 20.19 -10.34 8.26
C ALA A 259 19.82 -9.21 9.25
N PRO A 260 19.34 -8.02 8.84
CA PRO A 260 19.11 -6.92 9.76
C PRO A 260 17.70 -6.86 10.38
N ILE A 261 16.89 -7.93 10.33
CA ILE A 261 15.54 -7.91 10.93
C ILE A 261 15.59 -7.46 12.39
N ALA A 262 16.50 -8.02 13.19
CA ALA A 262 16.60 -7.69 14.61
C ALA A 262 16.86 -6.20 14.83
N ALA A 263 17.78 -5.60 14.07
CA ALA A 263 18.07 -4.17 14.15
C ALA A 263 16.86 -3.33 13.71
N GLN A 264 16.16 -3.72 12.64
CA GLN A 264 14.94 -3.03 12.19
C GLN A 264 13.83 -3.12 13.24
N THR A 265 13.63 -4.27 13.86
CA THR A 265 12.63 -4.46 14.93
C THR A 265 12.99 -3.64 16.17
N VAL A 266 14.25 -3.64 16.61
CA VAL A 266 14.70 -2.82 17.75
C VAL A 266 14.49 -1.33 17.46
N SER A 267 14.86 -0.85 16.28
CA SER A 267 14.62 0.54 15.88
C SER A 267 13.14 0.90 15.84
N ALA A 268 12.30 0.00 15.34
CA ALA A 268 10.85 0.23 15.27
C ALA A 268 10.20 0.21 16.66
N LEU A 269 10.67 -0.63 17.57
CA LEU A 269 10.26 -0.64 18.98
C LEU A 269 10.68 0.65 19.69
N ALA A 270 11.91 1.12 19.47
CA ALA A 270 12.38 2.39 20.02
C ALA A 270 11.53 3.57 19.51
N MET A 271 11.27 3.60 18.20
CA MET A 271 10.34 4.56 17.61
C MET A 271 8.94 4.47 18.24
N PHE A 272 8.38 3.26 18.36
CA PHE A 272 7.06 3.03 18.96
C PHE A 272 6.97 3.61 20.38
N GLY A 273 7.99 3.37 21.21
CA GLY A 273 8.06 3.93 22.56
C GLY A 273 8.07 5.47 22.53
N VAL A 274 8.94 6.07 21.72
CA VAL A 274 9.03 7.53 21.60
C VAL A 274 7.74 8.18 21.11
N ILE A 275 7.08 7.60 20.09
CA ILE A 275 5.80 8.11 19.58
C ILE A 275 4.70 7.99 20.64
N THR A 276 4.66 6.87 21.37
CA THR A 276 3.63 6.64 22.39
C THR A 276 3.74 7.65 23.53
N GLU A 277 4.95 8.03 23.94
CA GLU A 277 5.15 9.09 24.95
C GLU A 277 4.85 10.49 24.37
N ALA A 278 5.29 10.76 23.14
CA ALA A 278 5.12 12.07 22.50
C ALA A 278 3.66 12.40 22.19
N ARG A 279 2.83 11.39 21.88
CA ARG A 279 1.41 11.60 21.52
C ARG A 279 0.61 12.19 22.67
N ASP A 280 0.91 11.82 23.92
CA ASP A 280 0.16 12.25 25.10
C ASP A 280 0.48 13.72 25.46
N ALA A 281 1.62 14.23 24.99
CA ALA A 281 2.03 15.63 25.14
C ALA A 281 1.45 16.57 24.06
N MET A 282 0.81 16.03 23.01
CA MET A 282 0.38 16.78 21.83
C MET A 282 -1.15 16.76 21.64
N ALA A 283 -1.73 17.92 21.29
CA ALA A 283 -3.11 17.99 20.84
C ALA A 283 -3.24 17.55 19.37
N LEU A 284 -3.54 16.28 19.14
CA LEU A 284 -3.64 15.67 17.80
C LEU A 284 -5.01 15.88 17.14
N ASN A 285 -5.54 17.10 17.23
CA ASN A 285 -6.88 17.46 16.72
C ASN A 285 -6.87 17.91 15.24
N TYR A 286 -5.68 18.07 14.66
CA TYR A 286 -5.47 18.52 13.28
C TYR A 286 -4.48 17.61 12.58
N TRP A 287 -4.54 17.55 11.24
CA TRP A 287 -3.68 16.67 10.45
C TRP A 287 -2.18 17.03 10.52
N LEU A 288 -1.85 18.31 10.71
CA LEU A 288 -0.46 18.79 10.68
C LEU A 288 0.39 18.24 11.86
N PRO A 289 -0.07 18.32 13.14
CA PRO A 289 0.59 17.63 14.25
C PRO A 289 0.79 16.13 14.03
N VAL A 290 -0.19 15.45 13.41
CA VAL A 290 -0.10 14.01 13.13
C VAL A 290 0.98 13.71 12.10
N VAL A 291 1.03 14.47 11.01
CA VAL A 291 2.09 14.35 9.99
C VAL A 291 3.47 14.65 10.59
N ALA A 292 3.58 15.68 11.44
CA ALA A 292 4.82 16.02 12.14
C ALA A 292 5.27 14.88 13.08
N LEU A 293 4.35 14.28 13.83
CA LEU A 293 4.62 13.16 14.72
C LEU A 293 5.05 11.90 13.95
N VAL A 294 4.42 11.61 12.82
CA VAL A 294 4.82 10.49 11.93
C VAL A 294 6.20 10.74 11.35
N ALA A 295 6.50 11.97 10.88
CA ALA A 295 7.82 12.33 10.37
C ALA A 295 8.90 12.25 11.45
N PHE A 296 8.58 12.69 12.68
CA PHE A 296 9.46 12.55 13.83
C PHE A 296 9.72 11.07 14.17
N GLY A 297 8.67 10.24 14.17
CA GLY A 297 8.79 8.80 14.32
C GLY A 297 9.73 8.17 13.29
N ALA A 298 9.54 8.49 12.01
CA ALA A 298 10.43 8.03 10.95
C ALA A 298 11.89 8.46 11.20
N ALA A 299 12.12 9.71 11.62
CA ALA A 299 13.46 10.20 11.95
C ALA A 299 14.09 9.39 13.11
N VAL A 300 13.33 9.11 14.17
CA VAL A 300 13.79 8.28 15.30
C VAL A 300 14.14 6.87 14.84
N TYR A 301 13.27 6.24 14.04
CA TYR A 301 13.52 4.91 13.49
C TYR A 301 14.83 4.86 12.70
N PHE A 302 15.03 5.77 11.75
CA PHE A 302 16.24 5.79 10.93
C PHE A 302 17.50 6.16 11.74
N ALA A 303 17.38 7.02 12.76
CA ALA A 303 18.49 7.35 13.65
C ALA A 303 18.93 6.13 14.47
N VAL A 304 17.99 5.41 15.10
CA VAL A 304 18.31 4.19 15.87
C VAL A 304 18.84 3.09 14.95
N LEU A 305 18.30 2.98 13.73
CA LEU A 305 18.77 2.01 12.74
C LEU A 305 20.19 2.31 12.27
N ALA A 306 20.55 3.58 12.08
CA ALA A 306 21.91 3.99 11.75
C ALA A 306 22.92 3.60 12.85
N VAL A 307 22.52 3.68 14.12
CA VAL A 307 23.37 3.25 15.24
C VAL A 307 23.46 1.71 15.30
N THR A 308 22.32 1.02 15.18
CA THR A 308 22.22 -0.43 15.44
C THR A 308 22.70 -1.29 14.26
N SER A 309 22.58 -0.81 13.01
CA SER A 309 22.85 -1.61 11.81
C SER A 309 24.07 -1.12 11.02
N SER A 310 25.16 -1.89 11.08
CA SER A 310 26.34 -1.68 10.24
C SER A 310 26.03 -1.78 8.74
N HIS A 311 25.16 -2.72 8.37
CA HIS A 311 24.71 -2.90 6.98
C HIS A 311 24.00 -1.64 6.47
N PHE A 312 23.09 -1.08 7.27
CA PHE A 312 22.38 0.14 6.88
C PHE A 312 23.33 1.33 6.71
N ARG A 313 24.32 1.50 7.59
CA ARG A 313 25.33 2.56 7.45
C ARG A 313 26.11 2.46 6.13
N LEU A 314 26.50 1.24 5.74
CA LEU A 314 27.20 1.00 4.47
C LEU A 314 26.31 1.35 3.27
N THR A 315 25.06 0.91 3.27
CA THR A 315 24.10 1.26 2.21
C THR A 315 23.89 2.76 2.12
N LEU A 316 23.70 3.43 3.27
CA LEU A 316 23.48 4.87 3.33
C LEU A 316 24.70 5.65 2.82
N ALA A 317 25.91 5.25 3.20
CA ALA A 317 27.15 5.84 2.70
C ALA A 317 27.30 5.67 1.18
N ASN A 318 26.96 4.50 0.64
CA ASN A 318 27.04 4.23 -0.80
C ASN A 318 26.03 5.03 -1.61
N VAL A 319 24.84 5.32 -1.07
CA VAL A 319 23.81 6.11 -1.76
C VAL A 319 24.05 7.62 -1.62
N LEU A 320 24.41 8.09 -0.43
CA LEU A 320 24.58 9.53 -0.18
C LEU A 320 25.96 10.06 -0.59
N GLY A 321 27.00 9.24 -0.60
CA GLY A 321 28.35 9.63 -0.98
C GLY A 321 28.43 10.29 -2.37
N PRO A 322 27.89 9.66 -3.43
CA PRO A 322 27.88 10.24 -4.77
C PRO A 322 27.10 11.56 -4.85
N VAL A 323 25.96 11.66 -4.16
CA VAL A 323 25.13 12.87 -4.13
C VAL A 323 25.87 14.02 -3.44
N TYR A 324 26.51 13.73 -2.31
CA TYR A 324 27.30 14.72 -1.57
C TYR A 324 28.48 15.24 -2.40
N GLN A 325 29.20 14.35 -3.09
CA GLN A 325 30.28 14.72 -4.00
C GLN A 325 29.78 15.55 -5.19
N GLN A 326 28.60 15.24 -5.74
CA GLN A 326 28.04 15.98 -6.87
C GLN A 326 27.55 17.39 -6.49
N VAL A 327 27.00 17.55 -5.29
CA VAL A 327 26.58 18.85 -4.76
C VAL A 327 27.79 19.74 -4.44
N LEU A 328 28.83 19.17 -3.82
CA LEU A 328 30.06 19.91 -3.52
C LEU A 328 30.88 20.22 -4.78
N GLY A 329 30.95 19.30 -5.74
CA GLY A 329 31.67 19.49 -7.00
C GLY A 329 31.08 20.59 -7.89
N ARG A 330 29.76 20.78 -7.87
CA ARG A 330 29.12 21.91 -8.57
C ARG A 330 29.47 23.27 -7.98
N GLY A 331 29.79 23.34 -6.68
CA GLY A 331 30.20 24.59 -6.04
C GLY A 331 31.55 25.11 -6.55
N GLN A 332 32.47 24.22 -6.97
CA GLN A 332 33.80 24.63 -7.45
C GLN A 332 33.86 25.00 -8.93
N GLN A 333 32.83 24.65 -9.72
CA GLN A 333 32.85 24.82 -11.18
C GLN A 333 32.12 26.09 -11.66
N SER A 334 31.55 26.86 -10.73
CA SER A 334 30.83 28.11 -11.02
C SER A 334 31.65 29.39 -10.73
N ASP A 335 32.90 29.23 -10.25
CA ASP A 335 33.82 30.32 -9.86
C ASP A 335 35.03 30.48 -10.80
N GLY A 336 35.01 29.88 -12.00
CA GLY A 336 36.09 29.98 -13.01
C GLY A 336 35.56 30.40 -14.37
#